data_AF-A0A9P0EG70-F1
#
_entry.id   AF-A0A9P0EG70-F1
#
_cell.length_a   1.000
_cell.length_b   1.000
_cell.length_c   1.000
_cell.angle_alpha   90.00
_cell.angle_beta   90.00
_cell.angle_gamma   90.00
#
_symmetry.space_group_name_H-M   'P 1'
#
loop_
_entity.id
_entity.type
_entity.pdbx_description
1 polymer ?
#
loop_
_entity_poly.entity_id
_entity_poly.type
_entity_poly.pdbx_seq_one_letter_code
_entity_poly.pdbx_strand_id
1 'polypeptide(L)'
;MESLGEVSGVSFTCPICQKAFSIRSSFGRHSRQCLEREISRPRRKSCLQCSKRKLGCDRKHPTCSRCTSQGSACEYVTTGRTSSTDRTPVVPPLRITPPSSDFEREDSVATTLGAEDPVTSCELTRATTPSRCTGQASQQVREPPSQFDSAITHLSRIFRTYPRMLGACDRLPPFIHRSQIMTSNPAMPLSNCLALCRMWANNSPVETGGDFVKVSMKTELSRLLNEYQEYDGVTLVAAFQAAIIYAIALLFPAPHQPPCRMFDLSTLAALKEFGQHIRSGVGMMPEEVSHTRPPWQQWLQVSCKRRSLVCLYCFEWMNAILNNFQSFPCSHADFMPAPAGKVLWEITAQEKWEVVYDRWLGRWAGLDVYTLGDLENMPPGPTLDLRSELWLEEADDLGILLMTMGP
;
A
#
# COMPACT_ATOMS: atom_id res chain seq x y z
N MET A 1 54.46 14.60 2.38
CA MET A 1 53.42 14.79 3.40
C MET A 1 52.10 14.87 2.68
N GLU A 2 51.43 13.72 2.55
CA GLU A 2 50.09 13.60 1.98
C GLU A 2 49.08 14.21 2.96
N SER A 3 48.23 15.12 2.48
CA SER A 3 47.15 15.74 3.25
C SER A 3 45.91 14.84 3.22
N LEU A 4 45.53 14.35 4.39
CA LEU A 4 44.32 13.56 4.65
C LEU A 4 43.06 14.37 4.31
N GLY A 5 42.17 13.77 3.51
CA GLY A 5 40.89 14.33 3.11
C GLY A 5 39.85 14.36 4.25
N GLU A 6 39.05 15.42 4.27
CA GLU A 6 37.88 15.57 5.12
C GLU A 6 36.81 14.51 4.80
N VAL A 7 36.54 13.64 5.78
CA VAL A 7 35.39 12.74 5.74
C VAL A 7 34.15 13.55 6.11
N SER A 8 33.30 13.84 5.12
CA SER A 8 32.02 14.51 5.29
C SER A 8 31.07 13.59 6.07
N GLY A 9 30.89 13.88 7.37
CA GLY A 9 29.96 13.14 8.23
C GLY A 9 28.51 13.32 7.77
N VAL A 10 27.81 12.20 7.53
CA VAL A 10 26.37 12.20 7.18
C VAL A 10 25.58 12.83 8.34
N SER A 11 24.85 13.91 8.06
CA SER A 11 23.96 14.57 9.02
C SER A 11 22.51 14.11 8.81
N PHE A 12 21.82 13.77 9.89
CA PHE A 12 20.42 13.32 9.89
C PHE A 12 19.53 14.43 10.42
N THR A 13 18.57 14.90 9.63
CA THR A 13 17.65 15.99 10.02
C THR A 13 16.24 15.48 10.28
N CYS A 14 15.65 15.86 11.42
CA CYS A 14 14.27 15.52 11.77
C CYS A 14 13.27 16.24 10.84
N PRO A 15 12.40 15.54 10.10
CA PRO A 15 11.47 16.19 9.17
C PRO A 15 10.36 16.98 9.88
N ILE A 16 10.09 16.66 11.15
CA ILE A 16 9.03 17.29 11.95
C ILE A 16 9.50 18.63 12.55
N CYS A 17 10.69 18.67 13.16
CA CYS A 17 11.19 19.86 13.86
C CYS A 17 12.51 20.43 13.32
N GLN A 18 13.05 19.86 12.24
CA GLN A 18 14.25 20.30 11.53
C GLN A 18 15.56 20.27 12.35
N LYS A 19 15.60 19.56 13.49
CA LYS A 19 16.85 19.35 14.26
C LYS A 19 17.80 18.41 13.52
N ALA A 20 19.07 18.79 13.40
CA ALA A 20 20.14 17.99 12.81
C ALA A 20 20.88 17.16 13.88
N PHE A 21 21.31 15.97 13.49
CA PHE A 21 22.02 15.02 14.33
C PHE A 21 23.20 14.43 13.56
N SER A 22 24.37 14.34 14.18
CA SER A 22 25.56 13.70 13.62
C SER A 22 25.58 12.19 13.84
N ILE A 23 24.73 11.66 14.72
CA ILE A 23 24.71 10.24 15.12
C ILE A 23 23.31 9.64 14.88
N ARG A 24 23.24 8.53 14.14
CA ARG A 24 21.99 7.84 13.75
C ARG A 24 21.14 7.38 14.94
N SER A 25 21.75 6.93 16.02
CA SER A 25 21.03 6.49 17.24
C SER A 25 20.33 7.66 17.96
N SER A 26 20.98 8.82 18.03
CA SER A 26 20.42 10.06 18.57
C SER A 26 19.26 10.58 17.72
N PHE A 27 19.42 10.54 16.39
CA PHE A 27 18.35 10.85 15.45
C PHE A 27 17.14 9.91 15.64
N GLY A 28 17.38 8.60 15.75
CA GLY A 28 16.32 7.60 15.94
C GLY A 28 15.52 7.83 17.23
N ARG A 29 16.20 8.10 18.35
CA ARG A 29 15.53 8.41 19.64
C ARG A 29 14.71 9.69 19.56
N HIS A 30 15.30 10.74 18.98
CA HIS A 30 14.62 12.03 18.81
C HIS A 30 13.40 11.90 17.89
N SER A 31 13.54 11.22 16.75
CA SER A 31 12.48 11.04 15.75
C SER A 31 11.26 10.35 16.36
N ARG A 32 11.46 9.27 17.12
CA ARG A 32 10.37 8.57 17.85
C ARG A 32 9.63 9.50 18.82
N GLN A 33 10.35 10.23 19.65
CA GLN A 33 9.74 11.12 20.65
C GLN A 33 9.08 12.34 20.01
N CYS A 34 9.61 12.83 18.90
CA CYS A 34 9.02 13.93 18.13
C CYS A 34 7.73 13.49 17.43
N LEU A 35 7.71 12.25 16.92
CA LEU A 35 6.55 11.61 16.31
C LEU A 35 5.43 11.37 17.33
N GLU A 36 5.75 10.79 18.49
CA GLU A 36 4.78 10.53 19.56
C GLU A 36 4.12 11.83 20.05
N ARG A 37 4.89 12.93 20.12
CA ARG A 37 4.37 14.27 20.44
C ARG A 37 3.49 14.87 19.34
N GLU A 38 3.69 14.52 18.07
CA GLU A 38 2.79 14.96 17.00
C GLU A 38 1.52 14.11 16.89
N ILE A 39 1.62 12.79 17.11
CA ILE A 39 0.45 11.89 17.12
C ILE A 39 -0.45 12.20 18.34
N SER A 40 0.14 12.48 19.50
CA SER A 40 -0.59 12.84 20.73
C SER A 40 -1.14 14.27 20.73
N ARG A 41 -0.79 15.12 19.74
CA ARG A 41 -1.45 16.41 19.58
C ARG A 41 -2.87 16.16 19.04
N PRO A 42 -3.92 16.48 19.81
CA PRO A 42 -5.27 16.40 19.25
C PRO A 42 -5.37 17.42 18.11
N ARG A 43 -5.39 16.92 16.86
CA ARG A 43 -5.83 17.72 15.71
C ARG A 43 -7.21 18.22 16.07
N ARG A 44 -7.36 19.53 16.29
CA ARG A 44 -8.61 20.12 16.78
C ARG A 44 -9.71 19.80 15.78
N LYS A 45 -10.57 18.84 16.11
CA LYS A 45 -11.71 18.41 15.28
C LYS A 45 -12.88 19.41 15.31
N SER A 46 -12.72 20.56 15.96
CA SER A 46 -13.72 21.62 16.08
C SER A 46 -13.18 22.88 15.43
N CYS A 47 -14.02 23.65 14.74
CA CYS A 47 -13.63 24.96 14.21
C CYS A 47 -13.12 25.88 15.33
N LEU A 48 -12.35 26.90 14.97
CA LEU A 48 -11.72 27.82 15.93
C LEU A 48 -12.73 28.48 16.86
N GLN A 49 -13.92 28.84 16.37
CA GLN A 49 -14.95 29.48 17.18
C GLN A 49 -15.61 28.51 18.17
N CYS A 50 -16.00 27.32 17.72
CA CYS A 50 -16.54 26.29 18.62
C CYS A 50 -15.49 25.86 19.65
N SER A 51 -14.22 25.77 19.27
CA SER A 51 -13.12 25.47 20.19
C SER A 51 -12.91 26.58 21.21
N LYS A 52 -12.85 27.86 20.79
CA LYS A 52 -12.73 29.02 21.69
C LYS A 52 -13.88 29.10 22.68
N ARG A 53 -15.10 28.81 22.23
CA ARG A 53 -16.32 28.82 23.06
C ARG A 53 -16.51 27.54 23.88
N LYS A 54 -15.64 26.52 23.72
CA LYS A 54 -15.77 25.18 24.32
C LYS A 54 -17.11 24.51 24.04
N LEU A 55 -17.61 24.69 22.81
CA LEU A 55 -18.88 24.16 22.34
C LEU A 55 -18.65 23.01 21.35
N GLY A 56 -19.57 22.04 21.32
CA GLY A 56 -19.58 20.98 20.31
C GLY A 56 -19.67 21.54 18.88
N CYS A 57 -18.90 20.97 17.95
CA CYS A 57 -18.87 21.36 16.54
C CYS A 57 -19.36 20.17 15.70
N ASP A 58 -20.31 20.41 14.80
CA ASP A 58 -20.89 19.41 13.89
C ASP A 58 -20.07 19.18 12.61
N ARG A 59 -18.96 19.92 12.44
CA ARG A 59 -17.92 19.67 11.42
C ARG A 59 -18.36 19.77 9.96
N LYS A 60 -19.51 20.38 9.67
CA LYS A 60 -19.92 20.68 8.29
C LYS A 60 -18.97 21.71 7.67
N HIS A 61 -18.58 21.46 6.42
CA HIS A 61 -17.80 22.37 5.59
C HIS A 61 -18.71 23.02 4.53
N PRO A 62 -18.53 24.31 4.19
CA PRO A 62 -17.46 25.23 4.62
C PRO A 62 -17.67 25.86 6.00
N THR A 63 -18.89 25.88 6.54
CA THR A 63 -19.22 26.43 7.87
C THR A 63 -20.05 25.45 8.70
N CYS A 64 -19.76 25.36 10.00
CA CYS A 64 -20.51 24.51 10.92
C CYS A 64 -21.92 25.09 11.17
N SER A 65 -22.92 24.26 11.46
CA SER A 65 -24.32 24.74 11.60
C SER A 65 -24.46 25.77 12.72
N ARG A 66 -23.65 25.65 13.78
CA ARG A 66 -23.65 26.57 14.93
C ARG A 66 -23.02 27.93 14.62
N CYS A 67 -21.93 27.96 13.86
CA CYS A 67 -21.35 29.23 13.41
C CYS A 67 -22.25 29.93 12.41
N THR A 68 -22.94 29.15 11.56
CA THR A 68 -23.93 29.62 10.59
C THR A 68 -25.13 30.27 11.29
N SER A 69 -25.71 29.60 12.29
CA SER A 69 -26.85 30.16 13.03
C SER A 69 -26.50 31.36 13.90
N GLN A 70 -25.24 31.48 14.32
CA GLN A 70 -24.73 32.61 15.11
C GLN A 70 -24.11 33.73 14.28
N GLY A 71 -24.12 33.63 12.94
CA GLY A 71 -23.52 34.63 12.05
C GLY A 71 -22.03 34.87 12.30
N SER A 72 -21.30 33.87 12.81
CA SER A 72 -19.89 34.00 13.20
C SER A 72 -18.96 33.37 12.18
N ALA A 73 -17.78 33.97 11.96
CA ALA A 73 -16.77 33.45 11.04
C ALA A 73 -16.31 32.05 11.46
N CYS A 74 -16.66 31.04 10.66
CA CYS A 74 -16.30 29.65 10.91
C CYS A 74 -14.98 29.33 10.20
N GLU A 75 -13.91 29.15 10.96
CA GLU A 75 -12.59 28.86 10.41
C GLU A 75 -12.07 27.54 10.99
N TYR A 76 -11.67 26.63 10.12
CA TYR A 76 -10.96 25.42 10.46
C TYR A 76 -9.47 25.64 10.21
N VAL A 77 -8.61 25.27 11.16
CA VAL A 77 -7.16 25.41 10.98
C VAL A 77 -6.69 24.41 9.92
N THR A 78 -6.45 24.87 8.70
CA THR A 78 -5.50 24.23 7.80
C THR A 78 -4.11 24.47 8.37
N THR A 79 -3.45 23.42 8.86
CA THR A 79 -2.05 23.50 9.29
C THR A 79 -1.14 23.59 8.06
N GLY A 80 -1.22 24.72 7.35
CA GLY A 80 -0.20 25.18 6.42
C GLY A 80 0.41 26.43 7.04
N ARG A 81 1.73 26.41 7.29
CA ARG A 81 2.45 27.63 7.69
C ARG A 81 2.22 28.70 6.63
N THR A 82 1.56 29.77 7.05
CA THR A 82 1.34 30.99 6.28
C THR A 82 2.69 31.67 6.00
N SER A 83 3.08 31.71 4.73
CA SER A 83 3.73 32.89 4.15
C SER A 83 2.81 33.40 3.05
N SER A 84 2.26 34.58 3.28
CA SER A 84 1.43 35.36 2.37
C SER A 84 2.05 35.49 0.98
N THR A 85 1.30 35.15 -0.07
CA THR A 85 0.80 36.10 -1.07
C THR A 85 -0.23 35.42 -1.97
N ASP A 86 -1.22 36.24 -2.29
CA ASP A 86 -2.46 36.02 -3.02
C ASP A 86 -2.31 35.48 -4.46
N ARG A 87 -3.41 34.88 -4.95
CA ARG A 87 -3.84 34.54 -6.33
C ARG A 87 -4.11 33.05 -6.59
N THR A 88 -5.40 32.70 -6.49
CA THR A 88 -6.01 31.51 -7.08
C THR A 88 -6.20 31.68 -8.60
N PRO A 89 -5.80 30.70 -9.43
CA PRO A 89 -6.40 30.49 -10.74
C PRO A 89 -7.37 29.30 -10.68
N VAL A 90 -8.63 29.55 -11.06
CA VAL A 90 -9.61 28.54 -11.41
C VAL A 90 -9.13 27.86 -12.71
N VAL A 91 -8.97 26.54 -12.73
CA VAL A 91 -8.66 25.78 -13.95
C VAL A 91 -9.86 24.88 -14.30
N PRO A 92 -10.38 24.90 -15.53
CA PRO A 92 -11.53 24.08 -15.95
C PRO A 92 -11.14 22.61 -16.18
N PRO A 93 -12.11 21.68 -16.17
CA PRO A 93 -11.85 20.24 -16.33
C PRO A 93 -11.32 19.89 -17.73
N LEU A 94 -10.20 19.17 -17.77
CA LEU A 94 -9.61 18.61 -18.99
C LEU A 94 -10.39 17.36 -19.44
N ARG A 95 -11.03 17.43 -20.62
CA ARG A 95 -11.48 16.25 -21.38
C ARG A 95 -10.40 15.90 -22.40
N ILE A 96 -9.84 14.69 -22.35
CA ILE A 96 -8.95 14.18 -23.39
C ILE A 96 -9.44 12.80 -23.83
N THR A 97 -9.76 12.69 -25.12
CA THR A 97 -10.10 11.46 -25.84
C THR A 97 -8.83 10.67 -26.21
N PRO A 98 -8.84 9.32 -26.15
CA PRO A 98 -7.68 8.51 -26.51
C PRO A 98 -7.63 8.19 -28.02
N PRO A 99 -6.44 8.13 -28.64
CA PRO A 99 -6.22 7.36 -29.85
C PRO A 99 -5.46 6.05 -29.58
N SER A 100 -5.51 5.21 -30.60
CA SER A 100 -5.35 3.77 -30.70
C SER A 100 -3.92 3.21 -30.54
N SER A 101 -3.93 1.89 -30.29
CA SER A 101 -2.86 0.89 -30.22
C SER A 101 -1.85 0.91 -31.36
N ASP A 102 -0.62 0.44 -31.06
CA ASP A 102 0.02 -0.67 -31.78
C ASP A 102 1.05 -1.38 -30.89
N PHE A 103 1.01 -2.71 -30.92
CA PHE A 103 1.79 -3.68 -30.15
C PHE A 103 2.79 -4.34 -31.10
N GLU A 104 4.07 -4.45 -30.72
CA GLU A 104 4.95 -5.49 -31.28
C GLU A 104 5.76 -6.17 -30.17
N ARG A 105 5.92 -7.47 -30.36
CA ARG A 105 6.32 -8.53 -29.43
C ARG A 105 7.46 -9.28 -30.09
N GLU A 106 8.56 -9.53 -29.36
CA GLU A 106 9.51 -10.59 -29.74
C GLU A 106 10.01 -11.37 -28.52
N ASP A 107 10.24 -12.66 -28.79
CA ASP A 107 10.37 -13.80 -27.89
C ASP A 107 11.83 -14.14 -27.51
N SER A 108 11.95 -14.86 -26.39
CA SER A 108 12.81 -16.02 -26.08
C SER A 108 14.31 -16.06 -26.45
N VAL A 109 15.14 -16.54 -25.51
CA VAL A 109 15.90 -17.82 -25.60
C VAL A 109 16.43 -18.20 -24.20
N ALA A 110 16.24 -19.47 -23.82
CA ALA A 110 16.82 -20.16 -22.66
C ALA A 110 18.15 -20.86 -23.01
N THR A 111 18.98 -21.26 -22.04
CA THR A 111 19.72 -22.57 -22.01
C THR A 111 20.58 -22.74 -20.71
N THR A 112 20.18 -23.77 -19.95
CA THR A 112 20.83 -24.79 -19.08
C THR A 112 22.20 -24.65 -18.36
N LEU A 113 22.14 -24.95 -17.05
CA LEU A 113 22.79 -26.01 -16.23
C LEU A 113 24.31 -26.30 -16.26
N GLY A 114 24.87 -26.43 -15.05
CA GLY A 114 26.06 -27.23 -14.72
C GLY A 114 26.21 -27.38 -13.20
N ALA A 115 26.09 -28.61 -12.69
CA ALA A 115 26.27 -29.01 -11.28
C ALA A 115 27.76 -29.12 -10.90
N GLU A 116 28.09 -29.21 -9.60
CA GLU A 116 28.90 -30.26 -8.92
C GLU A 116 29.03 -29.95 -7.40
N ASP A 117 28.79 -30.96 -6.56
CA ASP A 117 29.08 -31.11 -5.10
C ASP A 117 30.34 -32.04 -4.97
N PRO A 118 31.02 -32.34 -3.80
CA PRO A 118 30.42 -32.57 -2.46
C PRO A 118 31.29 -32.37 -1.14
N VAL A 119 30.58 -32.38 0.01
CA VAL A 119 30.85 -33.05 1.34
C VAL A 119 32.00 -32.52 2.25
N THR A 120 31.82 -32.29 3.57
CA THR A 120 32.01 -33.28 4.68
C THR A 120 31.61 -32.77 6.10
N SER A 121 30.88 -33.64 6.86
CA SER A 121 30.79 -33.92 8.33
C SER A 121 30.75 -32.77 9.38
N CYS A 122 29.73 -32.59 10.23
CA CYS A 122 29.15 -33.42 11.33
C CYS A 122 30.05 -33.54 12.59
N GLU A 123 29.66 -32.93 13.72
CA GLU A 123 29.35 -33.64 14.98
C GLU A 123 28.85 -32.76 16.13
N LEU A 124 28.12 -33.43 17.01
CA LEU A 124 27.23 -32.95 18.07
C LEU A 124 27.79 -33.44 19.42
N THR A 125 27.91 -32.60 20.44
CA THR A 125 27.94 -33.08 21.84
C THR A 125 27.26 -32.12 22.80
N ARG A 126 26.71 -32.72 23.85
CA ARG A 126 25.66 -32.24 24.75
C ARG A 126 26.21 -32.23 26.18
N ALA A 127 25.76 -31.26 26.98
CA ALA A 127 25.24 -31.41 28.36
C ALA A 127 25.81 -30.48 29.48
N THR A 128 24.84 -29.74 30.08
CA THR A 128 24.60 -29.43 31.52
C THR A 128 25.49 -28.46 32.35
N THR A 129 24.96 -27.22 32.54
CA THR A 129 24.58 -26.45 33.78
C THR A 129 25.38 -26.52 35.11
N PRO A 130 25.20 -25.59 36.10
CA PRO A 130 24.60 -24.23 36.11
C PRO A 130 25.42 -23.16 36.90
N SER A 131 25.21 -21.86 36.65
CA SER A 131 25.33 -20.84 37.72
C SER A 131 24.70 -19.48 37.39
N ARG A 132 24.22 -18.88 38.48
CA ARG A 132 23.35 -17.72 38.68
C ARG A 132 24.13 -16.40 38.55
N CYS A 133 23.59 -15.38 37.88
CA CYS A 133 23.83 -13.97 38.21
C CYS A 133 22.84 -13.00 37.54
N THR A 134 22.42 -12.03 38.35
CA THR A 134 21.58 -10.86 38.11
C THR A 134 22.13 -9.89 37.05
N GLY A 135 21.27 -9.27 36.24
CA GLY A 135 21.67 -8.11 35.43
C GLY A 135 20.62 -7.64 34.41
N GLN A 136 20.00 -6.51 34.70
CA GLN A 136 19.43 -5.49 33.79
C GLN A 136 18.99 -5.96 32.38
N ALA A 137 17.66 -5.97 32.17
CA ALA A 137 17.03 -6.07 30.86
C ALA A 137 17.39 -4.86 29.99
N SER A 138 18.53 -4.97 29.31
CA SER A 138 18.85 -4.16 28.15
C SER A 138 17.90 -4.61 27.04
N GLN A 139 16.87 -3.83 26.72
CA GLN A 139 16.12 -4.00 25.48
C GLN A 139 17.07 -3.75 24.32
N GLN A 140 17.73 -4.82 23.88
CA GLN A 140 18.44 -4.86 22.60
C GLN A 140 17.42 -4.55 21.52
N VAL A 141 17.65 -3.44 20.82
CA VAL A 141 17.07 -3.21 19.50
C VAL A 141 17.55 -4.37 18.64
N ARG A 142 16.72 -5.40 18.45
CA ARG A 142 17.00 -6.47 17.50
C ARG A 142 17.10 -5.82 16.12
N GLU A 143 18.25 -5.95 15.48
CA GLU A 143 18.36 -5.72 14.04
C GLU A 143 17.34 -6.65 13.35
N PRO A 144 16.54 -6.16 12.39
CA PRO A 144 15.63 -7.03 11.67
C PRO A 144 16.45 -8.12 10.97
N PRO A 145 16.05 -9.41 11.03
CA PRO A 145 16.76 -10.47 10.32
C PRO A 145 16.84 -10.18 8.82
N SER A 146 17.96 -10.58 8.20
CA SER A 146 18.33 -10.30 6.79
C SER A 146 17.26 -10.69 5.75
N GLN A 147 16.36 -11.60 6.09
CA GLN A 147 15.22 -12.00 5.26
C GLN A 147 14.24 -10.84 5.01
N PHE A 148 14.00 -9.99 6.01
CA PHE A 148 13.13 -8.82 5.86
C PHE A 148 13.73 -7.76 4.93
N ASP A 149 15.06 -7.59 4.94
CA ASP A 149 15.74 -6.66 4.05
C ASP A 149 15.56 -7.04 2.57
N SER A 150 15.57 -8.36 2.27
CA SER A 150 15.30 -8.88 0.93
C SER A 150 13.83 -8.66 0.51
N ALA A 151 12.89 -9.00 1.40
CA ALA A 151 11.45 -8.82 1.16
C ALA A 151 11.08 -7.35 0.88
N ILE A 152 11.58 -6.43 1.70
CA ILE A 152 11.34 -4.99 1.53
C ILE A 152 11.98 -4.47 0.24
N THR A 153 13.15 -4.98 -0.12
CA THR A 153 13.81 -4.64 -1.39
C THR A 153 12.96 -5.09 -2.59
N HIS A 154 12.42 -6.31 -2.56
CA HIS A 154 11.52 -6.82 -3.61
C HIS A 154 10.22 -6.01 -3.69
N LEU A 155 9.55 -5.77 -2.56
CA LEU A 155 8.34 -4.94 -2.50
C LEU A 155 8.56 -3.55 -3.07
N SER A 156 9.65 -2.89 -2.67
CA SER A 156 9.99 -1.53 -3.14
C SER A 156 10.21 -1.50 -4.65
N ARG A 157 10.91 -2.50 -5.20
CA ARG A 157 11.17 -2.61 -6.65
C ARG A 157 9.88 -2.89 -7.42
N ILE A 158 9.03 -3.79 -6.93
CA ILE A 158 7.77 -4.18 -7.57
C ILE A 158 6.78 -3.02 -7.52
N PHE A 159 6.54 -2.40 -6.36
CA PHE A 159 5.57 -1.30 -6.26
C PHE A 159 5.95 -0.10 -7.12
N ARG A 160 7.24 0.20 -7.25
CA ARG A 160 7.71 1.27 -8.14
C ARG A 160 7.26 1.10 -9.61
N THR A 161 6.93 -0.12 -10.06
CA THR A 161 6.46 -0.36 -11.43
C THR A 161 4.95 -0.16 -11.59
N TYR A 162 4.16 -0.21 -10.51
CA TYR A 162 2.69 -0.21 -10.59
C TYR A 162 2.08 1.01 -11.28
N PRO A 163 2.53 2.26 -11.03
CA PRO A 163 2.04 3.41 -11.79
C PRO A 163 2.31 3.27 -13.29
N ARG A 164 3.48 2.76 -13.69
CA ARG A 164 3.82 2.54 -15.10
C ARG A 164 2.98 1.42 -15.72
N MET A 165 2.78 0.32 -14.99
CA MET A 165 1.90 -0.79 -15.38
C MET A 165 0.49 -0.30 -15.64
N LEU A 166 -0.08 0.46 -14.70
CA LEU A 166 -1.41 1.04 -14.87
C LEU A 166 -1.47 1.95 -16.09
N GLY A 167 -0.49 2.86 -16.24
CA GLY A 167 -0.43 3.79 -17.37
C GLY A 167 -0.40 3.08 -18.74
N ALA A 168 0.48 2.09 -18.89
CA ALA A 168 0.58 1.28 -20.12
C ALA A 168 -0.70 0.51 -20.40
N CYS A 169 -1.42 0.06 -19.36
CA CYS A 169 -2.70 -0.66 -19.45
C CYS A 169 -2.61 -2.07 -20.10
N ASP A 170 -1.43 -2.52 -20.49
CA ASP A 170 -1.20 -3.86 -21.04
C ASP A 170 -1.29 -4.94 -19.96
N ARG A 171 -0.57 -4.70 -18.86
CA ARG A 171 -0.60 -5.50 -17.62
C ARG A 171 -0.98 -4.58 -16.47
N LEU A 172 -1.97 -4.97 -15.69
CA LEU A 172 -2.46 -4.18 -14.56
C LEU A 172 -1.77 -4.62 -13.26
N PRO A 173 -1.61 -3.71 -12.28
CA PRO A 173 -1.25 -4.09 -10.93
C PRO A 173 -2.17 -5.20 -10.41
N PRO A 174 -1.68 -6.22 -9.69
CA PRO A 174 -2.42 -7.46 -9.42
C PRO A 174 -3.55 -7.33 -8.39
N PHE A 175 -3.94 -6.10 -8.06
CA PHE A 175 -5.11 -5.77 -7.25
C PHE A 175 -6.18 -4.97 -8.01
N ILE A 176 -5.96 -4.69 -9.31
CA ILE A 176 -6.90 -4.02 -10.22
C ILE A 176 -7.33 -5.03 -11.29
N HIS A 177 -8.63 -5.31 -11.36
CA HIS A 177 -9.16 -6.28 -12.31
C HIS A 177 -9.39 -5.64 -13.69
N ARG A 178 -9.15 -6.40 -14.76
CA ARG A 178 -9.27 -5.89 -16.15
C ARG A 178 -10.68 -5.43 -16.50
N SER A 179 -11.72 -6.07 -15.96
CA SER A 179 -13.12 -5.63 -16.15
C SER A 179 -13.42 -4.24 -15.59
N GLN A 180 -12.66 -3.74 -14.61
CA GLN A 180 -12.85 -2.39 -14.09
C GLN A 180 -12.38 -1.31 -15.08
N ILE A 181 -11.53 -1.68 -16.04
CA ILE A 181 -11.00 -0.79 -17.09
C ILE A 181 -11.75 -0.96 -18.41
N MET A 182 -12.10 -2.21 -18.78
CA MET A 182 -12.76 -2.53 -20.05
C MET A 182 -14.26 -2.21 -20.09
N THR A 183 -14.86 -1.85 -18.95
CA THR A 183 -16.28 -1.48 -18.90
C THR A 183 -16.55 -0.22 -19.73
N SER A 184 -17.78 -0.10 -20.25
CA SER A 184 -18.22 1.07 -21.02
C SER A 184 -18.29 2.35 -20.19
N ASN A 185 -18.45 2.21 -18.87
CA ASN A 185 -18.50 3.33 -17.93
C ASN A 185 -17.56 3.09 -16.74
N PRO A 186 -16.24 3.29 -16.91
CA PRO A 186 -15.27 3.05 -15.84
C PRO A 186 -15.40 4.10 -14.74
N ALA A 187 -15.27 3.67 -13.49
CA ALA A 187 -15.38 4.55 -12.33
C ALA A 187 -14.34 5.68 -12.40
N MET A 188 -14.83 6.92 -12.24
CA MET A 188 -14.03 8.12 -12.49
C MET A 188 -12.70 8.17 -11.73
N PRO A 189 -12.61 7.76 -10.44
CA PRO A 189 -11.33 7.76 -9.72
C PRO A 189 -10.22 6.94 -10.40
N LEU A 190 -10.57 5.75 -10.91
CA LEU A 190 -9.61 4.87 -11.56
C LEU A 190 -9.27 5.35 -12.98
N SER A 191 -10.24 5.92 -13.69
CA SER A 191 -10.02 6.59 -14.99
C SER A 191 -9.06 7.79 -14.87
N ASN A 192 -9.24 8.62 -13.84
CA ASN A 192 -8.31 9.72 -13.54
C ASN A 192 -6.90 9.19 -13.21
N CYS A 193 -6.83 8.13 -12.41
CA CYS A 193 -5.58 7.49 -12.04
C CYS A 193 -4.83 6.94 -13.26
N LEU A 194 -5.54 6.28 -14.16
CA LEU A 194 -5.01 5.79 -15.42
C LEU A 194 -4.42 6.94 -16.26
N ALA A 195 -5.15 8.04 -16.41
CA ALA A 195 -4.69 9.21 -17.18
C ALA A 195 -3.44 9.85 -16.55
N LEU A 196 -3.44 10.08 -15.23
CA LEU A 196 -2.29 10.66 -14.53
C LEU A 196 -1.08 9.73 -14.55
N CYS A 197 -1.28 8.41 -14.45
CA CYS A 197 -0.21 7.42 -14.57
C CYS A 197 0.40 7.37 -15.98
N ARG A 198 -0.41 7.53 -17.04
CA ARG A 198 0.07 7.67 -18.42
C ARG A 198 0.95 8.91 -18.58
N MET A 199 0.47 10.06 -18.09
CA MET A 199 1.26 11.29 -18.10
C MET A 199 2.56 11.13 -17.31
N TRP A 200 2.49 10.54 -16.11
CA TRP A 200 3.66 10.28 -15.28
C TRP A 200 4.69 9.37 -15.95
N ALA A 201 4.24 8.31 -16.64
CA ALA A 201 5.12 7.37 -17.32
C ALA A 201 5.82 7.96 -18.55
N ASN A 202 5.15 8.91 -19.23
CA ASN A 202 5.60 9.53 -20.49
C ASN A 202 6.26 10.90 -20.29
N ASN A 203 6.24 11.46 -19.08
CA ASN A 203 6.91 12.72 -18.79
C ASN A 203 8.43 12.55 -18.91
N SER A 204 9.00 13.24 -19.89
CA SER A 204 10.44 13.48 -20.00
C SER A 204 10.91 14.28 -18.77
N PRO A 205 12.15 14.09 -18.27
CA PRO A 205 12.72 14.81 -17.11
C PRO A 205 12.91 16.33 -17.31
N VAL A 206 12.22 16.95 -18.27
CA VAL A 206 12.16 18.40 -18.42
C VAL A 206 11.45 19.00 -17.21
N GLU A 207 12.13 19.94 -16.56
CA GLU A 207 11.99 20.35 -15.15
C GLU A 207 10.60 20.84 -14.70
N THR A 208 9.65 21.09 -15.60
CA THR A 208 8.32 21.65 -15.28
C THR A 208 7.16 20.65 -15.37
N GLY A 209 7.22 19.65 -16.25
CA GLY A 209 6.11 18.71 -16.49
C GLY A 209 5.98 17.62 -15.41
N GLY A 210 7.11 17.15 -14.88
CA GLY A 210 7.14 16.12 -13.84
C GLY A 210 6.55 16.57 -12.50
N ASP A 211 6.74 17.84 -12.14
CA ASP A 211 6.23 18.38 -10.88
C ASP A 211 4.72 18.68 -10.95
N PHE A 212 4.22 19.12 -12.12
CA PHE A 212 2.78 19.26 -12.34
C PHE A 212 2.03 17.94 -12.08
N VAL A 213 2.49 16.84 -12.67
CA VAL A 213 1.80 15.54 -12.52
C VAL A 213 1.83 15.04 -11.08
N LYS A 214 2.94 15.24 -10.35
CA LYS A 214 2.99 14.91 -8.91
C LYS A 214 2.00 15.74 -8.10
N VAL A 215 1.88 17.04 -8.38
CA VAL A 215 0.90 17.92 -7.73
C VAL A 215 -0.53 17.49 -8.04
N SER A 216 -0.82 17.12 -9.29
CA SER A 216 -2.12 16.58 -9.69
C SER A 216 -2.43 15.27 -8.97
N MET A 217 -1.48 14.33 -8.89
CA MET A 217 -1.64 13.07 -8.16
C MET A 217 -1.88 13.31 -6.66
N LYS A 218 -1.13 14.21 -6.01
CA LYS A 218 -1.33 14.55 -4.60
C LYS A 218 -2.69 15.19 -4.36
N THR A 219 -3.10 16.09 -5.25
CA THR A 219 -4.41 16.77 -5.17
C THR A 219 -5.53 15.76 -5.27
N GLU A 220 -5.46 14.87 -6.26
CA GLU A 220 -6.46 13.83 -6.47
C GLU A 220 -6.49 12.82 -5.32
N LEU A 221 -5.33 12.37 -4.84
CA LEU A 221 -5.25 11.54 -3.64
C LEU A 221 -5.93 12.21 -2.45
N SER A 222 -5.67 13.50 -2.23
CA SER A 222 -6.28 14.25 -1.13
C SER A 222 -7.80 14.35 -1.29
N ARG A 223 -8.30 14.53 -2.52
CA ARG A 223 -9.73 14.51 -2.83
C ARG A 223 -10.37 13.16 -2.47
N LEU A 224 -9.78 12.06 -2.94
CA LEU A 224 -10.27 10.70 -2.66
C LEU A 224 -10.31 10.40 -1.16
N LEU A 225 -9.27 10.80 -0.42
CA LEU A 225 -9.19 10.59 1.03
C LEU A 225 -10.22 11.42 1.82
N ASN A 226 -10.78 12.49 1.25
CA ASN A 226 -11.81 13.31 1.90
C ASN A 226 -13.24 12.90 1.51
N GLU A 227 -13.43 12.33 0.31
CA GLU A 227 -14.76 12.09 -0.27
C GLU A 227 -15.19 10.61 -0.26
N TYR A 228 -14.30 9.67 0.11
CA TYR A 228 -14.56 8.24 -0.07
C TYR A 228 -15.85 7.73 0.60
N GLN A 229 -16.28 8.35 1.70
CA GLN A 229 -17.47 7.94 2.45
C GLN A 229 -18.78 8.13 1.66
N GLU A 230 -18.76 8.97 0.62
CA GLU A 230 -19.92 9.28 -0.23
C GLU A 230 -19.99 8.39 -1.48
N TYR A 231 -18.98 7.54 -1.72
CA TYR A 231 -18.93 6.70 -2.91
C TYR A 231 -19.78 5.44 -2.77
N ASP A 232 -20.43 5.05 -3.86
CA ASP A 232 -21.08 3.75 -3.99
C ASP A 232 -20.05 2.62 -4.03
N GLY A 233 -20.50 1.36 -3.89
CA GLY A 233 -19.62 0.21 -3.76
C GLY A 233 -18.56 0.08 -4.87
N VAL A 234 -18.94 0.31 -6.13
CA VAL A 234 -18.03 0.17 -7.28
C VAL A 234 -17.02 1.32 -7.30
N THR A 235 -17.49 2.55 -7.13
CA THR A 235 -16.62 3.75 -7.11
C THR A 235 -15.69 3.76 -5.90
N LEU A 236 -16.14 3.25 -4.75
CA LEU A 236 -15.36 3.15 -3.52
C LEU A 236 -14.11 2.29 -3.71
N VAL A 237 -14.25 1.11 -4.33
CA VAL A 237 -13.13 0.20 -4.61
C VAL A 237 -12.17 0.83 -5.61
N ALA A 238 -12.70 1.42 -6.69
CA ALA A 238 -11.91 2.12 -7.69
C ALA A 238 -11.13 3.31 -7.10
N ALA A 239 -11.75 4.07 -6.21
CA ALA A 239 -11.11 5.17 -5.48
C ALA A 239 -9.99 4.68 -4.57
N PHE A 240 -10.19 3.56 -3.87
CA PHE A 240 -9.16 3.00 -3.01
C PHE A 240 -7.97 2.45 -3.78
N GLN A 241 -8.23 1.74 -4.88
CA GLN A 241 -7.18 1.28 -5.79
C GLN A 241 -6.37 2.45 -6.34
N ALA A 242 -7.04 3.50 -6.81
CA ALA A 242 -6.39 4.73 -7.28
C ALA A 242 -5.57 5.41 -6.17
N ALA A 243 -6.09 5.48 -4.95
CA ALA A 243 -5.40 6.08 -3.81
C ALA A 243 -4.09 5.32 -3.47
N ILE A 244 -4.11 3.98 -3.50
CA ILE A 244 -2.91 3.15 -3.30
C ILE A 244 -1.88 3.43 -4.41
N ILE A 245 -2.31 3.51 -5.68
CA ILE A 245 -1.40 3.82 -6.79
C ILE A 245 -0.77 5.21 -6.65
N TYR A 246 -1.55 6.23 -6.29
CA TYR A 246 -0.99 7.57 -6.04
C TYR A 246 -0.02 7.56 -4.86
N ALA A 247 -0.33 6.85 -3.78
CA ALA A 247 0.57 6.72 -2.64
C ALA A 247 1.91 6.10 -3.04
N ILE A 248 1.87 5.02 -3.84
CA ILE A 248 3.05 4.37 -4.41
C ILE A 248 3.85 5.33 -5.31
N ALA A 249 3.18 6.04 -6.22
CA ALA A 249 3.82 6.98 -7.15
C ALA A 249 4.49 8.16 -6.42
N LEU A 250 3.88 8.65 -5.33
CA LEU A 250 4.43 9.72 -4.51
C LEU A 250 5.56 9.24 -3.59
N LEU A 251 5.54 7.98 -3.14
CA LEU A 251 6.62 7.41 -2.34
C LEU A 251 7.87 7.14 -3.18
N PHE A 252 7.70 6.64 -4.40
CA PHE A 252 8.79 6.31 -5.33
C PHE A 252 8.77 7.20 -6.58
N PRO A 253 9.30 8.43 -6.52
CA PRO A 253 9.48 9.24 -7.72
C PRO A 253 10.46 8.54 -8.70
N ALA A 254 10.50 9.01 -9.95
CA ALA A 254 11.27 8.41 -11.06
C ALA A 254 12.73 8.03 -10.68
N PRO A 255 13.38 7.06 -11.39
CA PRO A 255 14.71 6.49 -11.08
C PRO A 255 15.82 7.45 -10.64
N HIS A 256 15.76 8.70 -11.09
CA HIS A 256 16.79 9.71 -10.88
C HIS A 256 16.36 10.86 -9.95
N GLN A 257 15.18 10.79 -9.34
CA GLN A 257 14.68 11.83 -8.46
C GLN A 257 14.77 11.41 -6.98
N PRO A 258 15.22 12.31 -6.09
CA PRO A 258 15.23 12.02 -4.66
C PRO A 258 13.81 11.73 -4.15
N PRO A 259 13.66 10.97 -3.04
CA PRO A 259 12.37 10.66 -2.45
C PRO A 259 11.51 11.91 -2.31
N CYS A 260 10.30 11.87 -2.85
CA CYS A 260 9.45 13.06 -2.96
C CYS A 260 8.86 13.37 -1.57
N ARG A 261 9.04 14.60 -1.08
CA ARG A 261 8.47 15.06 0.21
C ARG A 261 6.93 15.15 0.22
N MET A 262 6.26 14.79 -0.88
CA MET A 262 4.80 14.92 -1.02
C MET A 262 4.03 13.75 -0.40
N PHE A 263 4.67 12.62 -0.11
CA PHE A 263 4.07 11.56 0.69
C PHE A 263 4.45 11.75 2.17
N ASP A 264 3.44 12.01 3.01
CA ASP A 264 3.61 12.33 4.42
C ASP A 264 2.82 11.37 5.32
N LEU A 265 3.14 11.40 6.63
CA LEU A 265 2.48 10.55 7.64
C LEU A 265 0.98 10.80 7.76
N SER A 266 0.50 12.03 7.51
CA SER A 266 -0.94 12.33 7.48
C SER A 266 -1.64 11.59 6.34
N THR A 267 -1.00 11.54 5.17
CA THR A 267 -1.52 10.85 3.98
C THR A 267 -1.59 9.36 4.24
N LEU A 268 -0.53 8.78 4.83
CA LEU A 268 -0.53 7.38 5.23
C LEU A 268 -1.63 7.09 6.24
N ALA A 269 -1.79 7.92 7.28
CA ALA A 269 -2.85 7.74 8.28
C ALA A 269 -4.26 7.81 7.67
N ALA A 270 -4.51 8.76 6.77
CA ALA A 270 -5.79 8.86 6.07
C ALA A 270 -6.04 7.66 5.13
N LEU A 271 -5.00 7.17 4.45
CA LEU A 271 -5.10 5.98 3.60
C LEU A 271 -5.42 4.72 4.43
N LYS A 272 -4.86 4.62 5.64
CA LYS A 272 -5.20 3.58 6.61
C LYS A 272 -6.66 3.65 7.06
N GLU A 273 -7.15 4.85 7.37
CA GLU A 273 -8.57 5.06 7.72
C GLU A 273 -9.49 4.67 6.56
N PHE A 274 -9.11 4.96 5.32
CA PHE A 274 -9.84 4.49 4.14
C PHE A 274 -9.82 2.95 4.03
N GLY A 275 -8.65 2.31 4.24
CA GLY A 275 -8.56 0.85 4.32
C GLY A 275 -9.46 0.24 5.40
N GLN A 276 -9.53 0.86 6.58
CA GLN A 276 -10.44 0.44 7.65
C GLN A 276 -11.91 0.52 7.25
N HIS A 277 -12.31 1.53 6.47
CA HIS A 277 -13.67 1.65 5.95
C HIS A 277 -14.01 0.54 4.95
N ILE A 278 -13.09 0.24 4.02
CA ILE A 278 -13.27 -0.82 3.00
C ILE A 278 -13.27 -2.22 3.59
N ARG A 279 -12.64 -2.41 4.74
CA ARG A 279 -12.59 -3.68 5.45
C ARG A 279 -13.98 -4.26 5.77
N SER A 280 -15.03 -3.45 5.75
CA SER A 280 -16.40 -3.96 5.78
C SER A 280 -16.70 -4.79 4.51
N GLY A 281 -17.11 -6.05 4.72
CA GLY A 281 -17.48 -6.97 3.64
C GLY A 281 -16.31 -7.63 2.90
N VAL A 282 -15.14 -7.74 3.53
CA VAL A 282 -13.99 -8.50 2.98
C VAL A 282 -13.82 -9.89 3.61
N GLY A 283 -14.58 -10.19 4.67
CA GLY A 283 -14.65 -11.53 5.25
C GLY A 283 -15.25 -12.55 4.29
N MET A 284 -15.35 -13.81 4.73
CA MET A 284 -15.92 -14.91 3.96
C MET A 284 -17.33 -14.57 3.45
N MET A 285 -17.60 -14.90 2.18
CA MET A 285 -18.94 -14.84 1.60
C MET A 285 -19.74 -16.08 2.03
N PRO A 286 -21.09 -15.99 2.12
CA PRO A 286 -21.93 -17.16 2.43
C PRO A 286 -21.69 -18.35 1.49
N GLU A 287 -21.45 -18.08 0.22
CA GLU A 287 -21.18 -19.09 -0.80
C GLU A 287 -19.82 -19.75 -0.62
N GLU A 288 -18.82 -19.01 -0.15
CA GLU A 288 -17.50 -19.56 0.19
C GLU A 288 -17.60 -20.50 1.40
N VAL A 289 -18.38 -20.12 2.42
CA VAL A 289 -18.60 -20.97 3.62
C VAL A 289 -19.40 -22.23 3.27
N SER A 290 -20.37 -22.12 2.36
CA SER A 290 -21.22 -23.24 1.95
C SER A 290 -20.64 -24.08 0.82
N HIS A 291 -19.42 -23.77 0.36
CA HIS A 291 -18.78 -24.44 -0.78
C HIS A 291 -19.63 -24.40 -2.06
N THR A 292 -20.26 -23.26 -2.32
CA THR A 292 -21.10 -23.02 -3.50
C THR A 292 -20.55 -21.89 -4.37
N ARG A 293 -21.09 -21.75 -5.58
CA ARG A 293 -20.66 -20.72 -6.52
C ARG A 293 -21.33 -19.37 -6.21
N PRO A 294 -20.56 -18.31 -5.89
CA PRO A 294 -21.12 -16.98 -5.73
C PRO A 294 -21.48 -16.34 -7.08
N PRO A 295 -22.37 -15.34 -7.08
CA PRO A 295 -22.57 -14.48 -8.25
C PRO A 295 -21.26 -13.79 -8.65
N TRP A 296 -20.85 -13.91 -9.91
CA TRP A 296 -19.54 -13.42 -10.38
C TRP A 296 -19.29 -11.94 -10.06
N GLN A 297 -20.30 -11.08 -10.24
CA GLN A 297 -20.17 -9.64 -9.94
C GLN A 297 -19.87 -9.37 -8.47
N GLN A 298 -20.50 -10.12 -7.55
CA GLN A 298 -20.27 -9.96 -6.12
C GLN A 298 -18.89 -10.49 -5.73
N TRP A 299 -18.52 -11.68 -6.24
CA TRP A 299 -17.19 -12.24 -6.05
C TRP A 299 -16.10 -11.30 -6.55
N LEU A 300 -16.29 -10.68 -7.71
CA LEU A 300 -15.32 -9.76 -8.29
C LEU A 300 -15.14 -8.52 -7.43
N GLN A 301 -16.23 -7.90 -6.96
CA GLN A 301 -16.18 -6.73 -6.09
C GLN A 301 -15.45 -7.03 -4.77
N VAL A 302 -15.80 -8.15 -4.13
CA VAL A 302 -15.16 -8.59 -2.88
C VAL A 302 -13.68 -8.92 -3.12
N SER A 303 -13.35 -9.61 -4.21
CA SER A 303 -11.97 -9.94 -4.57
C SER A 303 -11.12 -8.68 -4.82
N CYS A 304 -11.67 -7.67 -5.50
CA CYS A 304 -10.99 -6.39 -5.69
C CYS A 304 -10.72 -5.69 -4.34
N LYS A 305 -11.69 -5.70 -3.40
CA LYS A 305 -11.49 -5.17 -2.04
C LYS A 305 -10.38 -5.91 -1.29
N ARG A 306 -10.44 -7.24 -1.24
CA ARG A 306 -9.47 -8.10 -0.54
C ARG A 306 -8.05 -7.86 -1.07
N ARG A 307 -7.87 -7.91 -2.40
CA ARG A 307 -6.57 -7.68 -3.05
C ARG A 307 -6.04 -6.26 -2.84
N SER A 308 -6.92 -5.26 -2.83
CA SER A 308 -6.53 -3.87 -2.53
C SER A 308 -6.09 -3.69 -1.08
N LEU A 309 -6.77 -4.32 -0.12
CA LEU A 309 -6.35 -4.32 1.29
C LEU A 309 -5.02 -5.01 1.49
N VAL A 310 -4.82 -6.18 0.87
CA VAL A 310 -3.54 -6.88 0.87
C VAL A 310 -2.42 -5.98 0.34
N CYS A 311 -2.66 -5.30 -0.80
CA CYS A 311 -1.70 -4.37 -1.37
C CYS A 311 -1.39 -3.20 -0.43
N LEU A 312 -2.41 -2.66 0.27
CA LEU A 312 -2.22 -1.63 1.29
C LEU A 312 -1.37 -2.15 2.46
N TYR A 313 -1.62 -3.36 2.97
CA TYR A 313 -0.85 -3.93 4.07
C TYR A 313 0.62 -4.13 3.71
N CYS A 314 0.89 -4.64 2.50
CA CYS A 314 2.23 -4.76 1.96
C CYS A 314 2.91 -3.37 1.86
N PHE A 315 2.18 -2.35 1.40
CA PHE A 315 2.68 -0.98 1.29
C PHE A 315 2.96 -0.34 2.65
N GLU A 316 2.07 -0.53 3.62
CA GLU A 316 2.23 -0.04 4.99
C GLU A 316 3.46 -0.67 5.65
N TRP A 317 3.60 -1.99 5.52
CA TRP A 317 4.72 -2.72 6.09
C TRP A 317 6.05 -2.23 5.50
N MET A 318 6.14 -2.20 4.17
CA MET A 318 7.30 -1.68 3.46
C MET A 318 7.62 -0.24 3.86
N ASN A 319 6.61 0.65 3.89
CA ASN A 319 6.81 2.04 4.27
C ASN A 319 7.24 2.19 5.75
N ALA A 320 6.74 1.34 6.65
CA ALA A 320 7.15 1.34 8.05
C ALA A 320 8.62 0.95 8.21
N ILE A 321 9.07 -0.11 7.53
CA ILE A 321 10.48 -0.55 7.57
C ILE A 321 11.40 0.51 6.96
N LEU A 322 11.08 1.03 5.77
CA LEU A 322 11.88 2.07 5.10
C LEU A 322 12.08 3.33 5.96
N ASN A 323 11.08 3.68 6.76
CA ASN A 323 11.11 4.88 7.62
C ASN A 323 11.45 4.58 9.09
N ASN A 324 11.78 3.33 9.44
CA ASN A 324 12.05 2.88 10.81
C ASN A 324 10.90 3.16 11.80
N PHE A 325 9.66 3.02 11.34
CA PHE A 325 8.48 3.03 12.20
C PHE A 325 8.18 1.63 12.72
N GLN A 326 7.45 1.54 13.83
CA GLN A 326 6.93 0.27 14.30
C GLN A 326 5.93 -0.26 13.27
N SER A 327 6.24 -1.41 12.67
CA SER A 327 5.25 -2.20 11.94
C SER A 327 4.34 -2.88 12.95
N PHE A 328 3.04 -2.78 12.75
CA PHE A 328 2.07 -3.60 13.47
C PHE A 328 1.75 -4.80 12.57
N PRO A 329 1.77 -6.03 13.09
CA PRO A 329 1.33 -7.19 12.31
C PRO A 329 -0.09 -6.93 11.81
N CYS A 330 -0.42 -7.51 10.66
CA CYS A 330 -1.76 -7.45 10.09
C CYS A 330 -2.73 -8.38 10.86
N SER A 331 -2.70 -8.31 12.19
CA SER A 331 -3.31 -9.23 13.16
C SER A 331 -4.84 -9.23 13.16
N HIS A 332 -5.45 -8.71 12.09
CA HIS A 332 -6.88 -8.66 11.90
C HIS A 332 -7.30 -9.14 10.50
N ALA A 333 -6.40 -9.49 9.58
CA ALA A 333 -6.79 -9.97 8.25
C ALA A 333 -6.73 -11.50 8.13
N ASP A 334 -6.40 -12.20 9.20
CA ASP A 334 -6.28 -13.66 9.32
C ASP A 334 -7.50 -14.41 8.80
N PHE A 335 -8.71 -13.94 9.08
CA PHE A 335 -9.96 -14.57 8.60
C PHE A 335 -10.27 -14.32 7.11
N MET A 336 -9.52 -13.44 6.45
CA MET A 336 -9.80 -13.07 5.06
C MET A 336 -9.27 -14.16 4.12
N PRO A 337 -10.04 -14.59 3.12
CA PRO A 337 -9.54 -15.45 2.06
C PRO A 337 -8.27 -14.89 1.43
N ALA A 338 -7.29 -15.76 1.22
CA ALA A 338 -6.11 -15.41 0.45
C ALA A 338 -6.51 -15.04 -1.00
N PRO A 339 -5.69 -14.28 -1.73
CA PRO A 339 -5.96 -13.95 -3.12
C PRO A 339 -6.30 -15.21 -3.93
N ALA A 340 -7.42 -15.16 -4.65
CA ALA A 340 -7.85 -16.27 -5.51
C ALA A 340 -6.83 -16.56 -6.61
N GLY A 341 -6.84 -17.78 -7.13
CA GLY A 341 -5.92 -18.22 -8.15
C GLY A 341 -5.95 -17.38 -9.44
N LYS A 342 -4.81 -17.34 -10.14
CA LYS A 342 -4.58 -16.52 -11.33
C LYS A 342 -5.67 -16.68 -12.39
N VAL A 343 -6.03 -17.91 -12.71
CA VAL A 343 -7.00 -18.21 -13.77
C VAL A 343 -8.37 -17.62 -13.46
N LEU A 344 -8.85 -17.76 -12.22
CA LEU A 344 -10.13 -17.17 -11.79
C LEU A 344 -10.08 -15.64 -11.83
N TRP A 345 -8.95 -15.05 -11.42
CA TRP A 345 -8.76 -13.60 -11.39
C TRP A 345 -8.63 -12.95 -12.77
N GLU A 346 -8.13 -13.65 -13.78
CA GLU A 346 -7.91 -13.02 -15.10
C GLU A 346 -9.15 -13.08 -16.02
N ILE A 347 -10.17 -13.88 -15.68
CA ILE A 347 -11.36 -14.04 -16.52
C ILE A 347 -12.27 -12.82 -16.44
N THR A 348 -12.51 -12.19 -17.60
CA THR A 348 -13.40 -11.03 -17.74
C THR A 348 -14.81 -11.36 -18.24
N ALA A 349 -15.08 -12.63 -18.56
CA ALA A 349 -16.37 -13.10 -19.07
C ALA A 349 -17.05 -14.00 -18.04
N GLN A 350 -18.29 -13.66 -17.64
CA GLN A 350 -19.00 -14.33 -16.56
C GLN A 350 -19.19 -15.82 -16.82
N GLU A 351 -19.63 -16.20 -18.01
CA GLU A 351 -19.97 -17.58 -18.36
C GLU A 351 -18.72 -18.47 -18.30
N LYS A 352 -17.57 -17.94 -18.75
CA LYS A 352 -16.29 -18.64 -18.65
C LYS A 352 -15.85 -18.77 -17.19
N TRP A 353 -16.06 -17.72 -16.38
CA TRP A 353 -15.70 -17.73 -14.97
C TRP A 353 -16.51 -18.79 -14.21
N GLU A 354 -17.81 -18.90 -14.48
CA GLU A 354 -18.69 -19.87 -13.81
C GLU A 354 -18.23 -21.32 -14.03
N VAL A 355 -17.89 -21.68 -15.28
CA VAL A 355 -17.38 -23.02 -15.63
C VAL A 355 -16.06 -23.32 -14.91
N VAL A 356 -15.15 -22.34 -14.84
CA VAL A 356 -13.85 -22.52 -14.18
C VAL A 356 -14.02 -22.59 -12.65
N TYR A 357 -14.94 -21.80 -12.09
CA TYR A 357 -15.22 -21.81 -10.65
C TYR A 357 -15.84 -23.14 -10.21
N ASP A 358 -16.73 -23.74 -10.99
CA ASP A 358 -17.28 -25.07 -10.68
C ASP A 358 -16.20 -26.16 -10.64
N ARG A 359 -15.24 -26.09 -11.57
CA ARG A 359 -14.08 -26.99 -11.56
C ARG A 359 -13.20 -26.75 -10.33
N TRP A 360 -12.99 -25.48 -9.97
CA TRP A 360 -12.25 -25.10 -8.78
C TRP A 360 -12.93 -25.61 -7.51
N LEU A 361 -14.26 -25.52 -7.39
CA LEU A 361 -15.02 -26.10 -6.28
C LEU A 361 -14.82 -27.62 -6.18
N GLY A 362 -14.81 -28.33 -7.31
CA GLY A 362 -14.54 -29.77 -7.33
C GLY A 362 -13.11 -30.11 -6.89
N ARG A 363 -12.12 -29.29 -7.28
CA ARG A 363 -10.72 -29.44 -6.87
C ARG A 363 -10.53 -29.23 -5.37
N TRP A 364 -11.23 -28.25 -4.80
CA TRP A 364 -11.18 -27.90 -3.38
C TRP A 364 -12.19 -28.66 -2.52
N ALA A 365 -12.88 -29.67 -3.07
CA ALA A 365 -13.95 -30.38 -2.38
C ALA A 365 -13.49 -31.00 -1.05
N GLY A 366 -14.21 -30.70 0.03
CA GLY A 366 -13.91 -31.19 1.38
C GLY A 366 -12.75 -30.47 2.07
N LEU A 367 -12.22 -29.40 1.48
CA LEU A 367 -11.21 -28.53 2.09
C LEU A 367 -11.81 -27.17 2.44
N ASP A 368 -11.38 -26.63 3.58
CA ASP A 368 -11.73 -25.27 3.97
C ASP A 368 -11.00 -24.24 3.10
N VAL A 369 -11.66 -23.10 2.88
CA VAL A 369 -11.12 -21.95 2.11
C VAL A 369 -9.78 -21.52 2.69
N TYR A 370 -8.76 -21.37 1.84
CA TYR A 370 -7.44 -20.91 2.26
C TYR A 370 -7.44 -19.41 2.60
N THR A 371 -6.95 -19.07 3.79
CA THR A 371 -6.99 -17.72 4.36
C THR A 371 -5.61 -17.09 4.45
N LEU A 372 -5.56 -15.77 4.67
CA LEU A 372 -4.30 -15.11 5.02
C LEU A 372 -3.75 -15.58 6.36
N GLY A 373 -4.61 -16.04 7.28
CA GLY A 373 -4.18 -16.66 8.53
C GLY A 373 -3.48 -18.00 8.28
N ASP A 374 -3.95 -18.81 7.34
CA ASP A 374 -3.24 -20.04 6.94
C ASP A 374 -1.85 -19.71 6.39
N LEU A 375 -1.75 -18.66 5.57
CA LEU A 375 -0.48 -18.19 4.99
C LEU A 375 0.50 -17.66 6.05
N GLU A 376 0.03 -16.86 7.01
CA GLU A 376 0.83 -16.34 8.12
C GLU A 376 1.32 -17.45 9.06
N ASN A 377 0.54 -18.52 9.22
CA ASN A 377 0.90 -19.67 10.04
C ASN A 377 1.64 -20.77 9.27
N MET A 378 2.05 -20.51 8.02
CA MET A 378 2.77 -21.48 7.21
C MET A 378 4.12 -21.84 7.87
N PRO A 379 4.46 -23.13 8.01
CA PRO A 379 5.70 -23.51 8.67
C PRO A 379 6.93 -23.07 7.85
N PRO A 380 8.02 -22.63 8.48
CA PRO A 380 9.25 -22.33 7.77
C PRO A 380 9.86 -23.61 7.20
N GLY A 381 10.44 -23.51 6.01
CA GLY A 381 11.11 -24.64 5.33
C GLY A 381 10.44 -25.01 4.01
N PRO A 382 10.90 -26.09 3.36
CA PRO A 382 10.42 -26.48 2.04
C PRO A 382 9.12 -27.31 2.06
N THR A 383 8.68 -27.78 3.23
CA THR A 383 7.51 -28.67 3.36
C THR A 383 6.23 -27.86 3.55
N LEU A 384 5.22 -28.17 2.76
CA LEU A 384 3.90 -27.53 2.83
C LEU A 384 2.82 -28.59 3.10
N ASP A 385 1.72 -28.18 3.74
CA ASP A 385 0.51 -28.99 3.79
C ASP A 385 -0.25 -28.92 2.46
N LEU A 386 -1.15 -29.87 2.25
CA LEU A 386 -1.91 -29.98 0.99
C LEU A 386 -2.65 -28.69 0.61
N ARG A 387 -3.26 -27.98 1.56
CA ARG A 387 -4.03 -26.75 1.24
C ARG A 387 -3.07 -25.63 0.81
N SER A 388 -1.94 -25.51 1.49
CA SER A 388 -0.88 -24.58 1.13
C SER A 388 -0.28 -24.87 -0.25
N GLU A 389 -0.02 -26.14 -0.58
CA GLU A 389 0.45 -26.54 -1.91
C GLU A 389 -0.59 -26.21 -2.99
N LEU A 390 -1.86 -26.55 -2.77
CA LEU A 390 -2.95 -26.27 -3.70
C LEU A 390 -3.13 -24.77 -3.96
N TRP A 391 -3.07 -23.95 -2.90
CA TRP A 391 -3.15 -22.50 -3.06
C TRP A 391 -1.94 -21.95 -3.83
N LEU A 392 -0.73 -22.39 -3.48
CA LEU A 392 0.50 -21.90 -4.11
C LEU A 392 0.60 -22.31 -5.58
N GLU A 393 0.09 -23.48 -5.96
CA GLU A 393 0.03 -23.93 -7.36
C GLU A 393 -0.78 -22.97 -8.26
N GLU A 394 -1.82 -22.35 -7.69
CA GLU A 394 -2.72 -21.47 -8.43
C GLU A 394 -2.38 -19.98 -8.24
N ALA A 395 -1.40 -19.66 -7.38
CA ALA A 395 -1.05 -18.30 -6.99
C ALA A 395 -0.67 -17.43 -8.19
N ASP A 396 -1.15 -16.18 -8.17
CA ASP A 396 -0.76 -15.17 -9.13
C ASP A 396 0.37 -14.29 -8.60
N ASP A 397 0.70 -13.22 -9.33
CA ASP A 397 1.79 -12.30 -8.97
C ASP A 397 1.60 -11.71 -7.56
N LEU A 398 0.38 -11.51 -7.08
CA LEU A 398 0.12 -11.04 -5.71
C LEU A 398 0.31 -12.15 -4.68
N GLY A 399 -0.15 -13.37 -4.97
CA GLY A 399 0.09 -14.54 -4.12
C GLY A 399 1.59 -14.84 -3.94
N ILE A 400 2.35 -14.80 -5.04
CA ILE A 400 3.81 -14.96 -5.00
C ILE A 400 4.48 -13.81 -4.24
N LEU A 401 3.99 -12.58 -4.38
CA LEU A 401 4.49 -11.45 -3.59
C LEU A 401 4.28 -11.66 -2.09
N LEU A 402 3.13 -12.18 -1.67
CA LEU A 402 2.85 -12.48 -0.27
C LEU A 402 3.84 -13.50 0.31
N MET A 403 4.21 -14.54 -0.46
CA MET A 403 5.23 -15.51 -0.06
C MET A 403 6.59 -14.88 0.25
N THR A 404 6.92 -13.75 -0.38
CA THR A 404 8.19 -13.04 -0.11
C THR A 404 8.21 -12.34 1.25
N MET A 405 7.04 -12.07 1.86
CA MET A 405 6.97 -11.38 3.14
C MET A 405 7.33 -12.29 4.32
N GLY A 406 7.35 -13.62 4.09
CA GLY A 406 7.56 -14.65 5.11
C GLY A 406 6.35 -14.82 6.04
N PRO A 407 6.12 -16.03 6.58
CA PRO A 407 5.31 -16.21 7.79
C PRO A 407 5.97 -15.59 9.02
#